data_AF-A0A537RBX4-F1
#
_entry.id   AF-A0A537RBX4-F1
#
_cell.length_a   1.000
_cell.length_b   1.000
_cell.length_c   1.000
_cell.angle_alpha   90.00
_cell.angle_beta   90.00
_cell.angle_gamma   90.00
#
_symmetry.space_group_name_H-M   'P 1'
#
loop_
_entity.id
_entity.type
_entity.pdbx_description
1 polymer ?
#
loop_
_entity_poly.entity_id
_entity_poly.type
_entity_poly.pdbx_seq_one_letter_code
_entity_poly.pdbx_strand_id
1 'polypeptide(L)'
;MVARPNAALAQIHTQIMWSRLIAVVEEQAQTMLRTAFSTSVREAGDLSAGVFDCHGRMLAQAVTGTPGHVNSMANAVRHFLDVYPLATMKPGDHYITNDPWLTSGHLHDITVVTPSFYRGEAVGLFANTIHVVDIGGAGDGP
;
A
#
# COMPACT_ATOMS: atom_id res chain seq x y z
N MET A 1 28.08 -30.14 8.15
CA MET A 1 27.16 -30.63 7.10
C MET A 1 25.77 -30.10 7.45
N VAL A 2 25.38 -28.95 6.88
CA VAL A 2 24.06 -28.35 7.14
C VAL A 2 23.03 -29.20 6.39
N ALA A 3 22.12 -29.84 7.13
CA ALA A 3 21.04 -30.62 6.53
C ALA A 3 20.25 -29.70 5.58
N ARG A 4 20.07 -30.14 4.32
CA ARG A 4 19.21 -29.43 3.37
C ARG A 4 17.82 -29.29 4.03
N PRO A 5 17.19 -28.10 4.00
CA PRO A 5 15.83 -27.96 4.50
C PRO A 5 14.94 -29.02 3.83
N ASN A 6 14.14 -29.73 4.62
CA ASN A 6 13.13 -30.62 4.07
C ASN A 6 12.24 -29.78 3.13
N ALA A 7 12.25 -30.09 1.84
CA ALA A 7 11.59 -29.27 0.82
C ALA A 7 10.09 -29.08 1.10
N ALA A 8 9.44 -30.09 1.69
CA ALA A 8 8.04 -29.99 2.09
C ALA A 8 7.82 -28.97 3.23
N LEU A 9 8.72 -28.96 4.24
CA LEU A 9 8.65 -27.97 5.33
C LEU A 9 8.90 -26.55 4.81
N ALA A 10 9.82 -26.38 3.87
CA ALA A 10 10.08 -25.07 3.24
C ALA A 10 8.86 -24.56 2.46
N GLN A 11 8.18 -25.43 1.71
CA GLN A 11 6.95 -25.08 0.99
C GLN A 11 5.83 -24.66 1.94
N ILE A 12 5.60 -25.41 3.02
CA ILE A 12 4.60 -25.08 4.04
C ILE A 12 4.93 -23.73 4.68
N HIS A 13 6.19 -23.49 5.03
CA HIS A 13 6.62 -22.22 5.62
C HIS A 13 6.35 -21.03 4.67
N THR A 14 6.69 -21.15 3.39
CA THR A 14 6.40 -20.11 2.39
C THR A 14 4.91 -19.86 2.26
N GLN A 15 4.08 -20.91 2.25
CA GLN A 15 2.61 -20.75 2.21
C GLN A 15 2.07 -20.02 3.44
N ILE A 16 2.56 -20.34 4.64
CA ILE A 16 2.17 -19.63 5.87
C ILE A 16 2.53 -18.14 5.77
N MET A 17 3.73 -17.82 5.27
CA MET A 17 4.16 -16.43 5.10
C MET A 17 3.30 -15.71 4.06
N TRP A 18 2.97 -16.36 2.94
CA TRP A 18 2.08 -15.81 1.92
C TRP A 18 0.69 -15.51 2.49
N SER A 19 0.07 -16.48 3.17
CA SER A 19 -1.25 -16.29 3.79
C SER A 19 -1.26 -15.15 4.81
N ARG A 20 -0.17 -14.98 5.57
CA ARG A 20 -0.03 -13.86 6.52
C ARG A 20 0.07 -12.51 5.82
N LEU A 21 0.85 -12.39 4.74
CA LEU A 21 0.94 -11.14 3.99
C LEU A 21 -0.41 -10.73 3.42
N ILE A 22 -1.15 -11.70 2.84
CA ILE A 22 -2.51 -11.48 2.33
C ILE A 22 -3.47 -11.06 3.45
N ALA A 23 -3.42 -11.74 4.61
CA ALA A 23 -4.26 -11.40 5.75
C ALA A 23 -4.02 -9.97 6.26
N VAL A 24 -2.75 -9.53 6.32
CA VAL A 24 -2.41 -8.18 6.79
C VAL A 24 -2.94 -7.10 5.86
N VAL A 25 -2.75 -7.24 4.54
CA VAL A 25 -3.25 -6.24 3.58
C VAL A 25 -4.78 -6.24 3.50
N GLU A 26 -5.42 -7.40 3.67
CA GLU A 26 -6.88 -7.48 3.76
C GLU A 26 -7.38 -6.79 5.03
N GLU A 27 -6.73 -7.01 6.18
CA GLU A 27 -7.09 -6.32 7.42
C GLU A 27 -6.89 -4.80 7.31
N GLN A 28 -5.84 -4.35 6.61
CA GLN A 28 -5.63 -2.94 6.28
C GLN A 28 -6.82 -2.38 5.48
N ALA A 29 -7.21 -3.02 4.38
CA ALA A 29 -8.36 -2.61 3.57
C ALA A 29 -9.67 -2.60 4.36
N GLN A 30 -9.95 -3.69 5.09
CA GLN A 30 -11.17 -3.82 5.89
C GLN A 30 -11.24 -2.77 7.01
N THR A 31 -10.10 -2.41 7.60
CA THR A 31 -10.05 -1.33 8.59
C THR A 31 -10.41 0.00 7.94
N MET A 32 -9.84 0.31 6.78
CA MET A 32 -10.17 1.52 6.03
C MET A 32 -11.65 1.60 5.67
N LEU A 33 -12.25 0.51 5.15
CA LEU A 33 -13.68 0.43 4.85
C LEU A 33 -14.54 0.77 6.07
N ARG A 34 -14.23 0.17 7.22
CA ARG A 34 -15.02 0.35 8.46
C ARG A 34 -14.91 1.76 9.03
N THR A 35 -13.76 2.40 8.87
CA THR A 35 -13.49 3.74 9.42
C THR A 35 -13.81 4.88 8.46
N ALA A 36 -14.06 4.58 7.19
CA ALA A 36 -14.37 5.59 6.18
C ALA A 36 -15.74 6.23 6.43
N PHE A 37 -15.77 7.56 6.28
CA PHE A 37 -17.02 8.33 6.20
C PHE A 37 -17.50 8.50 4.74
N SER A 38 -16.58 8.45 3.77
CA SER A 38 -16.89 8.55 2.35
C SER A 38 -17.65 7.32 1.88
N THR A 39 -18.78 7.50 1.21
CA THR A 39 -19.57 6.42 0.62
C THR A 39 -18.83 5.71 -0.51
N SER A 40 -18.00 6.43 -1.29
CA SER A 40 -17.17 5.81 -2.34
C SER A 40 -16.22 4.77 -1.75
N VAL A 41 -15.60 5.10 -0.62
CA VAL A 41 -14.71 4.16 0.07
C VAL A 41 -15.52 3.08 0.79
N ARG A 42 -16.48 3.48 1.65
CA ARG A 42 -17.18 2.56 2.56
C ARG A 42 -18.13 1.59 1.85
N GLU A 43 -18.88 2.08 0.87
CA GLU A 43 -19.96 1.31 0.22
C GLU A 43 -19.52 0.78 -1.15
N ALA A 44 -18.78 1.57 -1.93
CA ALA A 44 -18.31 1.14 -3.25
C ALA A 44 -16.93 0.45 -3.22
N GLY A 45 -16.21 0.51 -2.10
CA GLY A 45 -14.90 -0.14 -1.96
C GLY A 45 -13.80 0.52 -2.78
N ASP A 46 -13.92 1.83 -3.05
CA ASP A 46 -13.00 2.57 -3.92
C ASP A 46 -11.68 2.91 -3.19
N LEU A 47 -10.93 1.86 -2.86
CA LEU A 47 -9.65 1.90 -2.20
C LEU A 47 -8.75 0.75 -2.65
N SER A 48 -7.44 0.89 -2.44
CA SER A 48 -6.47 -0.19 -2.45
C SER A 48 -5.58 -0.15 -1.22
N ALA A 49 -5.05 -1.31 -0.84
CA ALA A 49 -4.10 -1.48 0.24
C ALA A 49 -3.02 -2.48 -0.17
N GLY A 50 -1.77 -2.22 0.17
CA GLY A 50 -0.67 -3.10 -0.23
C GLY A 50 0.56 -2.98 0.64
N VAL A 51 1.37 -4.04 0.58
CA VAL A 51 2.67 -4.14 1.24
C VAL A 51 3.76 -4.29 0.19
N PHE A 52 4.86 -3.58 0.39
CA PHE A 52 5.99 -3.47 -0.50
C PHE A 52 7.27 -3.83 0.23
N ASP A 53 8.23 -4.37 -0.49
CA ASP A 53 9.57 -4.56 0.04
C ASP A 53 10.36 -3.24 0.12
N CYS A 54 11.57 -3.30 0.68
CA CYS A 54 12.46 -2.16 0.82
C CYS A 54 12.94 -1.56 -0.52
N HIS A 55 12.64 -2.20 -1.66
CA HIS A 55 12.93 -1.71 -3.00
C HIS A 55 11.70 -1.13 -3.69
N GLY A 56 10.57 -1.03 -2.98
CA GLY A 56 9.31 -0.52 -3.53
C GLY A 56 8.62 -1.49 -4.48
N ARG A 57 8.94 -2.79 -4.42
CA ARG A 57 8.22 -3.82 -5.19
C ARG A 57 7.05 -4.31 -4.36
N MET A 58 5.86 -4.30 -4.97
CA MET A 58 4.65 -4.78 -4.31
C MET A 58 4.75 -6.30 -4.08
N LEU A 59 4.55 -6.74 -2.84
CA LEU A 59 4.59 -8.15 -2.45
C LEU A 59 3.18 -8.75 -2.38
N ALA A 60 2.24 -8.01 -1.79
CA ALA A 60 0.84 -8.41 -1.65
C ALA A 60 -0.05 -7.18 -1.62
N GLN A 61 -1.31 -7.36 -1.99
CA GLN A 61 -2.33 -6.32 -1.98
C GLN A 61 -3.70 -6.93 -1.64
N ALA A 62 -4.61 -6.12 -1.09
CA ALA A 62 -5.96 -6.53 -0.75
C ALA A 62 -6.78 -6.86 -2.01
N VAL A 63 -7.74 -7.76 -1.90
CA VAL A 63 -8.56 -8.17 -3.07
C VAL A 63 -9.51 -7.06 -3.50
N THR A 64 -9.86 -6.15 -2.59
CA THR A 64 -10.78 -5.04 -2.81
C THR A 64 -10.22 -3.93 -3.71
N GLY A 65 -8.93 -3.95 -4.03
CA GLY A 65 -8.26 -2.94 -4.86
C GLY A 65 -8.75 -2.89 -6.30
N THR A 66 -9.26 -1.73 -6.75
CA THR A 66 -9.48 -1.50 -8.18
C THR A 66 -8.13 -1.47 -8.93
N PRO A 67 -8.02 -2.04 -10.15
CA PRO A 67 -6.74 -2.08 -10.87
C PRO A 67 -6.07 -0.71 -11.08
N GLY A 68 -6.86 0.36 -11.19
CA GLY A 68 -6.36 1.73 -11.26
C GLY A 68 -5.58 2.11 -10.00
N HIS A 69 -6.21 1.96 -8.83
CA HIS A 69 -5.58 2.27 -7.55
C HIS A 69 -4.33 1.45 -7.25
N VAL A 70 -4.30 0.19 -7.64
CA VAL A 70 -3.14 -0.69 -7.42
C VAL A 70 -1.91 -0.15 -8.16
N ASN A 71 -2.08 0.29 -9.39
CA ASN A 71 -0.99 0.87 -10.18
C ASN A 71 -0.59 2.25 -9.67
N SER A 72 -1.55 3.11 -9.33
CA SER A 72 -1.30 4.43 -8.73
C SER A 72 -0.47 4.29 -7.45
N MET A 73 -0.84 3.35 -6.58
CA MET A 73 -0.14 3.03 -5.35
C MET A 73 1.30 2.55 -5.62
N ALA A 74 1.49 1.66 -6.60
CA ALA A 74 2.82 1.18 -6.97
C ALA A 74 3.73 2.27 -7.53
N ASN A 75 3.17 3.21 -8.31
CA ASN A 75 3.90 4.38 -8.81
C ASN A 75 4.29 5.32 -7.67
N ALA A 76 3.34 5.62 -6.77
CA ALA A 76 3.59 6.49 -5.62
C ALA A 76 4.73 5.98 -4.72
N VAL A 77 4.76 4.67 -4.44
CA VAL A 77 5.83 4.07 -3.63
C VAL A 77 7.20 4.27 -4.27
N ARG A 78 7.32 4.05 -5.58
CA ARG A 78 8.59 4.31 -6.31
C ARG A 78 8.96 5.79 -6.25
N HIS A 79 7.99 6.67 -6.52
CA HIS A 79 8.20 8.12 -6.47
C HIS A 79 8.72 8.56 -5.10
N PHE A 80 8.09 8.12 -4.01
CA PHE A 80 8.54 8.48 -2.67
C PHE A 80 9.92 7.94 -2.35
N LEU A 81 10.28 6.74 -2.82
CA LEU A 81 11.63 6.21 -2.63
C LEU A 81 12.70 6.99 -3.42
N ASP A 82 12.35 7.52 -4.59
CA ASP A 82 13.25 8.34 -5.40
C ASP A 82 13.50 9.71 -4.74
N VAL A 83 12.46 10.33 -4.17
CA VAL A 83 12.56 11.63 -3.49
C VAL A 83 13.09 11.52 -2.06
N TYR A 84 12.62 10.50 -1.34
CA TYR A 84 12.96 10.20 0.05
C TYR A 84 13.52 8.77 0.10
N PRO A 85 14.84 8.59 -0.09
CA PRO A 85 15.44 7.27 0.00
C PRO A 85 15.11 6.61 1.34
N LEU A 86 14.86 5.29 1.32
CA LEU A 86 14.40 4.53 2.51
C LEU A 86 15.28 4.77 3.74
N ALA A 87 16.60 4.91 3.54
CA ALA A 87 17.57 5.16 4.62
C ALA A 87 17.37 6.51 5.35
N THR A 88 16.65 7.45 4.74
CA THR A 88 16.34 8.76 5.35
C THR A 88 15.00 8.78 6.08
N MET A 89 14.15 7.78 5.84
CA MET A 89 12.84 7.66 6.48
C MET A 89 12.99 7.24 7.94
N LYS A 90 12.02 7.63 8.79
CA LYS A 90 12.03 7.36 10.23
C LYS A 90 10.74 6.71 10.70
N PRO A 91 10.76 5.97 11.83
CA PRO A 91 9.55 5.49 12.47
C PRO A 91 8.57 6.63 12.76
N GLY A 92 7.32 6.47 12.33
CA GLY A 92 6.27 7.48 12.47
C GLY A 92 6.10 8.44 11.29
N ASP A 93 6.98 8.35 10.28
CA ASP A 93 6.79 9.11 9.04
C ASP A 93 5.59 8.56 8.24
N HIS A 94 4.88 9.47 7.57
CA HIS A 94 3.85 9.15 6.58
C HIS A 94 3.99 10.10 5.40
N TYR A 95 4.03 9.53 4.20
CA TYR A 95 4.19 10.27 2.94
C TYR A 95 2.87 10.26 2.20
N ILE A 96 2.39 11.42 1.75
CA ILE A 96 1.07 11.58 1.14
C ILE A 96 1.19 12.36 -0.17
N THR A 97 0.47 11.92 -1.20
CA THR A 97 0.39 12.64 -2.47
C THR A 97 -0.95 12.37 -3.16
N ASN A 98 -1.39 13.34 -3.93
CA ASN A 98 -2.45 13.23 -4.93
C ASN A 98 -2.00 13.84 -6.27
N ASP A 99 -0.68 13.99 -6.48
CA ASP A 99 -0.15 14.56 -7.72
C ASP A 99 -0.52 13.65 -8.91
N PRO A 100 -1.34 14.14 -9.86
CA PRO A 100 -1.88 13.32 -10.93
C PRO A 100 -0.79 12.80 -11.87
N TRP A 101 0.37 13.47 -11.94
CA TRP A 101 1.47 13.08 -12.82
C TRP A 101 2.37 12.02 -12.20
N LEU A 102 2.33 11.88 -10.88
CA LEU A 102 3.18 10.96 -10.13
C LEU A 102 2.45 9.67 -9.74
N THR A 103 1.11 9.68 -9.69
CA THR A 103 0.31 8.54 -9.23
C THR A 103 -0.79 8.11 -10.21
N SER A 104 -1.94 8.77 -10.18
CA SER A 104 -3.25 8.27 -10.64
C SER A 104 -3.82 8.94 -11.89
N GLY A 105 -3.20 10.00 -12.40
CA GLY A 105 -3.72 10.77 -13.52
C GLY A 105 -4.84 11.76 -13.17
N HIS A 106 -5.31 11.79 -11.91
CA HIS A 106 -6.31 12.75 -11.43
C HIS A 106 -6.17 13.04 -9.94
N LEU A 107 -6.74 14.15 -9.47
CA LEU A 107 -6.50 14.68 -8.12
C LEU A 107 -7.26 13.96 -6.99
N HIS A 108 -8.27 13.16 -7.35
CA HIS A 108 -9.20 12.53 -6.39
C HIS A 108 -8.62 11.29 -5.71
N ASP A 109 -7.57 10.70 -6.26
CA ASP A 109 -6.91 9.57 -5.63
C ASP A 109 -5.80 10.06 -4.72
N ILE A 110 -5.94 9.79 -3.43
CA ILE A 110 -4.95 10.13 -2.41
C ILE A 110 -4.20 8.86 -2.03
N THR A 111 -2.89 8.86 -2.23
CA THR A 111 -2.02 7.76 -1.84
C THR A 111 -1.20 8.13 -0.60
N VAL A 112 -1.18 7.23 0.38
CA VAL A 112 -0.33 7.33 1.57
C VAL A 112 0.64 6.15 1.60
N VAL A 113 1.92 6.42 1.87
CA VAL A 113 2.99 5.43 2.05
C VAL A 113 3.60 5.58 3.44
N THR A 114 3.71 4.47 4.15
CA THR A 114 4.20 4.39 5.54
C THR A 114 5.33 3.36 5.64
N PRO A 115 6.56 3.78 5.99
CA PRO A 115 7.65 2.85 6.26
C PRO A 115 7.44 2.08 7.56
N SER A 116 7.68 0.77 7.51
CA SER A 116 7.61 -0.12 8.67
C SER A 116 9.00 -0.49 9.15
N PHE A 117 9.18 -0.45 10.47
CA PHE A 117 10.47 -0.70 11.11
C PHE A 117 10.39 -1.88 12.08
N TYR A 118 11.46 -2.68 12.10
CA TYR A 118 11.66 -3.72 13.09
C TYR A 118 13.08 -3.60 13.66
N ARG A 119 13.19 -3.43 14.99
CA ARG A 119 14.47 -3.25 15.69
C ARG A 119 15.34 -2.11 15.12
N GLY A 120 14.70 -1.01 14.72
CA GLY A 120 15.37 0.18 14.19
C GLY A 120 15.65 0.15 12.69
N GLU A 121 15.41 -0.97 12.01
CA GLU A 121 15.66 -1.13 10.57
C GLU A 121 14.35 -1.14 9.78
N ALA A 122 14.34 -0.50 8.60
CA ALA A 122 13.21 -0.55 7.70
C ALA A 122 13.06 -1.96 7.11
N VAL A 123 11.87 -2.55 7.22
CA VAL A 123 11.57 -3.92 6.76
C VAL A 123 10.58 -3.98 5.59
N GLY A 124 10.00 -2.84 5.23
CA GLY A 124 9.06 -2.73 4.12
C GLY A 124 8.25 -1.44 4.21
N LEU A 125 7.34 -1.27 3.26
CA LEU A 125 6.44 -0.13 3.20
C LEU A 125 5.00 -0.65 3.12
N PHE A 126 4.09 -0.03 3.85
CA PHE A 126 2.66 -0.15 3.57
C PHE A 126 2.23 1.04 2.74
N ALA A 127 1.32 0.81 1.81
CA ALA A 127 0.67 1.89 1.10
C ALA A 127 -0.82 1.62 0.99
N ASN A 128 -1.57 2.70 0.80
CA ASN A 128 -2.97 2.66 0.44
C ASN A 128 -3.30 3.83 -0.48
N THR A 129 -4.29 3.63 -1.34
CA THR A 129 -4.89 4.70 -2.14
C THR A 129 -6.39 4.69 -1.90
N ILE A 130 -6.99 5.86 -1.72
CA ILE A 130 -8.44 6.01 -1.65
C ILE A 130 -8.90 7.06 -2.63
N HIS A 131 -10.12 6.90 -3.11
CA HIS A 131 -10.80 7.95 -3.84
C HIS A 131 -11.55 8.89 -2.90
N VAL A 132 -11.35 10.20 -3.09
CA VAL A 132 -12.15 11.26 -2.45
C VAL A 132 -13.01 11.97 -3.49
N VAL A 133 -14.27 12.22 -3.14
CA VAL A 133 -15.25 12.80 -4.07
C VAL A 133 -15.02 14.27 -4.36
N ASP A 134 -14.28 14.97 -3.49
CA ASP A 134 -14.02 16.40 -3.61
C ASP A 134 -12.59 16.71 -3.16
N ILE A 135 -11.93 17.60 -3.89
CA ILE A 135 -10.58 18.11 -3.63
C ILE A 135 -10.56 19.65 -3.48
N GLY A 136 -11.73 20.29 -3.39
CA GLY A 136 -11.90 21.74 -3.26
C GLY A 136 -11.65 22.51 -4.56
N GLY A 137 -11.87 21.86 -5.70
CA GLY A 137 -11.71 22.47 -7.03
C GLY A 137 -12.81 23.50 -7.35
N ALA A 138 -12.62 24.24 -8.46
CA ALA A 138 -13.57 25.28 -8.89
C ALA A 138 -14.94 24.75 -9.39
N GLY A 139 -15.12 23.44 -9.45
CA GLY A 139 -16.38 22.77 -9.80
C GLY A 139 -16.19 21.27 -9.96
N ASP A 140 -17.31 20.54 -10.04
CA ASP A 140 -17.33 19.14 -10.46
C ASP A 140 -16.77 19.07 -11.87
N GLY A 141 -15.62 18.42 -12.05
CA GLY A 141 -15.01 18.29 -13.34
C GLY A 141 -14.43 16.90 -13.52
N PRO A 142 -14.94 16.08 -14.46
CA PRO A 142 -16.30 16.02 -15.01
C PRO A 142 -17.35 15.49 -14.03
#